data_AF-A0A1S1LA20-F1
#
_entry.id   AF-A0A1S1LA20-F1
#
_cell.length_a   1.000
_cell.length_b   1.000
_cell.length_c   1.000
_cell.angle_alpha   90.00
_cell.angle_beta   90.00
_cell.angle_gamma   90.00
#
_symmetry.space_group_name_H-M   'P 1'
#
loop_
_entity.id
_entity.type
_entity.pdbx_description
1 polymer ?
#
loop_
_entity_poly.entity_id
_entity_poly.type
_entity_poly.pdbx_seq_one_letter_code
_entity_poly.pdbx_strand_id
1 'polypeptide(L)' 'MTKDLFVGLSENGWDHAPWDAEPEFSPSELDILLDRRLSVSDAAERIGCVEHDVQRIRDAHAA' A
#
# COMPACT_ATOMS: atom_id res chain seq x y z
N MET A 1 6.19 -6.66 48.65
CA MET A 1 6.96 -5.89 47.67
C MET A 1 6.83 -6.62 46.33
N THR A 2 5.75 -6.37 45.58
CA THR A 2 5.43 -7.03 44.31
C THR A 2 4.83 -6.00 43.37
N LYS A 3 5.70 -5.37 42.61
CA LYS A 3 5.52 -4.41 41.52
C LYS A 3 6.97 -4.20 41.07
N ASP A 4 7.39 -4.54 39.86
CA ASP A 4 6.94 -3.98 38.60
C ASP A 4 7.30 -4.94 37.46
N LEU A 5 6.34 -5.75 36.98
CA LEU A 5 6.52 -6.62 35.81
C LEU A 5 5.90 -6.06 34.52
N PHE A 6 5.41 -4.83 34.55
CA PHE A 6 4.77 -4.21 33.39
C PHE A 6 5.26 -2.79 33.22
N VAL A 7 6.41 -2.63 32.58
CA VAL A 7 6.82 -1.37 31.98
C VAL A 7 6.42 -1.45 30.49
N GLY A 8 5.55 -0.55 30.04
CA GLY A 8 5.36 -0.31 28.61
C GLY A 8 4.07 -0.80 27.97
N LEU A 9 2.92 -0.81 28.66
CA LEU A 9 1.65 -0.67 27.93
C LEU A 9 1.41 0.84 27.72
N SER A 10 2.08 1.43 26.72
CA SER A 10 1.75 2.79 26.30
C SER A 10 0.33 2.76 25.72
N GLU A 11 -0.56 3.58 26.27
CA GLU A 11 -1.99 3.69 25.96
C GLU A 11 -2.31 4.24 24.54
N ASN A 12 -1.41 4.04 23.57
CA ASN A 12 -1.46 4.72 22.28
C ASN A 12 -0.73 3.89 21.23
N GLY A 13 -1.47 3.16 20.39
CA GLY A 13 -0.85 2.53 19.21
C GLY A 13 -1.54 1.35 18.54
N TRP A 14 -2.75 0.94 18.95
CA TRP A 14 -3.53 -0.10 18.24
C TRP A 14 -4.68 0.48 17.41
N ASP A 15 -4.78 1.81 17.31
CA ASP A 15 -5.86 2.48 16.58
C ASP A 15 -5.67 2.40 15.06
N HIS A 16 -4.42 2.31 14.61
CA HIS A 16 -4.09 2.17 13.19
C HIS A 16 -2.99 1.13 13.04
N ALA A 17 -3.37 -0.03 12.53
CA ALA A 17 -2.40 -1.02 12.11
C ALA A 17 -1.69 -0.49 10.85
N PRO A 18 -0.35 -0.58 10.75
CA PRO A 18 0.37 -0.14 9.56
C PRO A 18 0.06 -0.98 8.30
N TRP A 19 -0.67 -2.09 8.43
CA TRP A 19 -1.23 -2.89 7.32
C TRP A 19 -2.71 -2.59 7.04
N ASP A 20 -3.31 -1.64 7.76
CA ASP A 20 -4.69 -1.16 7.56
C ASP A 20 -4.76 -0.05 6.49
N ALA A 21 -3.64 0.64 6.25
CA ALA A 21 -3.51 1.60 5.17
C ALA A 21 -3.50 0.88 3.81
N GLU A 22 -4.44 1.23 2.93
CA GLU A 22 -4.33 0.89 1.52
C GLU A 22 -3.04 1.51 0.96
N PRO A 23 -2.24 0.78 0.17
CA PRO A 23 -1.06 1.36 -0.44
C PRO A 23 -1.47 2.49 -1.39
N GLU A 24 -1.10 3.72 -1.04
CA GLU A 24 -1.29 4.88 -1.90
C GLU A 24 -0.17 4.96 -2.93
N PHE A 25 -0.52 5.07 -4.20
CA PHE A 25 0.45 5.25 -5.28
C PHE A 25 0.75 6.73 -5.49
N SER A 26 2.04 7.07 -5.57
CA SER A 26 2.48 8.42 -5.91
C SER A 26 2.10 8.76 -7.36
N PRO A 27 1.99 10.04 -7.74
CA PRO A 27 1.68 10.45 -9.12
C PRO A 27 2.66 9.88 -10.16
N SER A 28 3.95 9.79 -9.81
CA SER A 28 4.98 9.21 -10.68
C SER A 28 4.82 7.69 -10.85
N GLU A 29 4.30 7.01 -9.83
CA GLU A 29 4.03 5.57 -9.89
C GLU A 29 2.77 5.32 -10.72
N LEU A 30 1.73 6.15 -10.55
CA LEU A 30 0.53 6.14 -11.38
C LEU A 30 0.84 6.31 -12.87
N ASP A 31 1.80 7.16 -13.23
CA ASP A 31 2.24 7.32 -14.63
C ASP A 31 2.75 6.01 -15.24
N ILE A 32 3.54 5.25 -14.47
CA ILE A 32 4.05 3.92 -14.86
C ILE A 32 2.91 2.91 -14.93
N LEU A 33 2.01 2.91 -13.94
CA LEU A 33 0.87 1.99 -13.88
C LEU A 33 -0.11 2.21 -15.03
N LEU A 34 -0.31 3.47 -15.44
CA LEU A 34 -1.19 3.86 -16.54
C LEU A 34 -0.53 3.78 -17.93
N ASP A 35 0.79 3.57 -18.01
CA ASP A 35 1.49 3.39 -19.28
C ASP A 35 1.04 2.09 -19.98
N ARG A 36 0.19 2.24 -21.01
CA ARG A 36 -0.33 1.13 -21.82
C ARG A 36 0.71 0.48 -22.73
N ARG A 37 1.92 1.03 -22.83
CA ARG A 37 3.05 0.39 -23.52
C ARG A 37 3.65 -0.72 -22.68
N LEU A 38 3.41 -0.70 -21.36
CA LEU A 38 3.84 -1.74 -20.43
C LEU A 38 2.71 -2.76 -20.20
N SER A 39 3.11 -4.03 -20.13
CA SER A 39 2.22 -5.08 -19.65
C SER A 39 1.80 -4.81 -18.20
N VAL A 40 0.68 -5.39 -17.76
CA VAL A 40 0.22 -5.26 -16.37
C VAL A 40 1.30 -5.77 -15.42
N SER A 41 1.92 -6.90 -15.75
CA SER A 41 3.00 -7.52 -14.98
C SER A 41 4.25 -6.65 -14.91
N ASP A 42 4.70 -6.08 -16.03
CA ASP A 42 5.87 -5.18 -16.05
C ASP A 42 5.66 -3.93 -15.20
N ALA A 43 4.46 -3.35 -15.27
CA ALA A 43 4.12 -2.19 -14.45
C ALA A 43 4.06 -2.56 -12.95
N ALA A 44 3.47 -3.71 -12.63
CA ALA A 44 3.37 -4.22 -11.26
C ALA A 44 4.76 -4.47 -10.64
N GLU A 45 5.63 -5.17 -11.35
CA GLU A 45 7.01 -5.48 -10.92
C GLU A 45 7.85 -4.22 -10.72
N ARG A 46 7.67 -3.21 -11.59
CA ARG A 46 8.45 -1.97 -11.53
C ARG A 46 8.08 -1.07 -10.36
N ILE A 47 6.83 -1.13 -9.90
CA ILE A 47 6.34 -0.42 -8.72
C ILE A 47 6.47 -1.27 -7.45
N GLY A 48 6.48 -2.60 -7.58
CA GLY A 48 6.43 -3.52 -6.45
C GLY A 48 5.02 -3.70 -5.88
N CYS A 49 4.00 -3.67 -6.75
CA CYS A 49 2.61 -3.89 -6.39
C CYS A 49 2.04 -5.14 -7.05
N VAL A 50 0.81 -5.52 -6.70
CA VAL A 50 0.13 -6.65 -7.33
C VAL A 50 -0.49 -6.26 -8.66
N GLU A 51 -0.47 -7.17 -9.64
CA GLU A 51 -1.06 -6.97 -10.97
C GLU A 51 -2.53 -6.54 -10.91
N HIS A 52 -3.26 -7.03 -9.89
CA HIS A 52 -4.64 -6.67 -9.65
C HIS A 52 -4.82 -5.17 -9.38
N ASP A 53 -3.91 -4.52 -8.65
CA ASP A 53 -3.99 -3.08 -8.39
C ASP A 53 -3.77 -2.28 -9.67
N VAL A 54 -2.82 -2.70 -10.50
CA VAL A 54 -2.60 -2.09 -11.82
C VAL A 54 -3.86 -2.17 -12.68
N GLN A 55 -4.51 -3.32 -12.71
CA GLN A 55 -5.75 -3.52 -13.46
C GLN A 55 -6.89 -2.66 -12.90
N ARG A 56 -7.05 -2.59 -11.57
CA ARG A 56 -8.04 -1.75 -10.87
C ARG A 56 -7.85 -0.27 -11.21
N ILE A 57 -6.61 0.22 -11.17
CA ILE A 57 -6.27 1.62 -11.46
C ILE A 57 -6.55 1.97 -12.93
N ARG A 58 -6.18 1.08 -13.85
CA ARG A 58 -6.43 1.27 -15.30
C ARG A 58 -7.92 1.32 -15.62
N ASP A 59 -8.72 0.48 -14.98
CA ASP A 59 -10.18 0.45 -15.15
C ASP A 59 -10.82 1.74 -14.62
N ALA A 60 -10.43 2.18 -13.42
CA ALA A 60 -10.91 3.43 -12.82
C ALA A 60 -10.60 4.69 -13.64
N HIS A 61 -9.47 4.70 -14.39
CA HIS A 61 -9.07 5.81 -15.26
C HIS A 61 -9.52 5.66 -16.72
N ALA A 62 -10.16 4.55 -17.10
CA ALA A 62 -10.67 4.34 -18.45
C ALA A 62 -12.11 4.86 -18.65
N ALA A 63 -12.77 5.31 -17.57
CA ALA A 63 -14.11 5.93 -17.56
C ALA A 63 -14.04 7.46 -17.72
#